data_AF-A0AA42Z6K2-F1
#
_entry.id   AF-A0AA42Z6K2-F1
#
_cell.length_a   1.000
_cell.length_b   1.000
_cell.length_c   1.000
_cell.angle_alpha   90.00
_cell.angle_beta   90.00
_cell.angle_gamma   90.00
#
_symmetry.space_group_name_H-M   'P 1'
#
loop_
_entity.id
_entity.type
_entity.pdbx_description
1 polymer ?
#
loop_
_entity_poly.entity_id
_entity_poly.type
_entity_poly.pdbx_seq_one_letter_code
_entity_poly.pdbx_strand_id
1 'polypeptide(L)'
;ELRTAVLHGYARAWNTVGQVIFDDDEESSPVLFLGLALSRDGACNGLLAETEAAELPFLDRREKYYLRIDVTPWIELDRDGPIANAAIYTYVARPECFYDPVRDTLRWEGLGVAQGYRQLIEDGLAERPTEFADAFRRQTWPIPAGIETISRPYRFPDPEQNRATGRDRPAEDGGPARD
;
A
#
# COMPACT_ATOMS: atom_id res chain seq x y z
N GLU A 1 16.97 11.12 -2.11
CA GLU A 1 15.71 11.52 -2.76
C GLU A 1 15.10 10.26 -3.35
N LEU A 2 13.82 9.99 -3.10
CA LEU A 2 13.16 8.82 -3.70
C LEU A 2 13.00 9.06 -5.20
N ARG A 3 13.32 8.04 -6.02
CA ARG A 3 13.12 8.14 -7.47
C ARG A 3 11.66 7.87 -7.81
N THR A 4 11.12 8.58 -8.79
CA THR A 4 9.82 8.29 -9.37
C THR A 4 9.94 7.28 -10.51
N ALA A 5 8.91 6.47 -10.66
CA ALA A 5 8.84 5.45 -11.70
C ALA A 5 7.39 5.21 -12.11
N VAL A 6 7.19 4.68 -13.32
CA VAL A 6 5.90 4.22 -13.83
C VAL A 6 5.95 2.71 -13.98
N LEU A 7 5.00 2.02 -13.36
CA LEU A 7 4.79 0.59 -13.53
C LEU A 7 3.71 0.36 -14.60
N HIS A 8 4.08 -0.35 -15.66
CA HIS A 8 3.18 -0.73 -16.76
C HIS A 8 2.56 -2.10 -16.56
N GLY A 9 1.40 -2.35 -17.16
CA GLY A 9 0.67 -3.63 -17.06
C GLY A 9 -0.16 -3.77 -15.79
N TYR A 10 -0.21 -2.74 -14.96
CA TYR A 10 -0.95 -2.70 -13.70
C TYR A 10 -1.70 -1.38 -13.55
N ALA A 11 -2.81 -1.44 -12.82
CA ALA A 11 -3.52 -0.28 -12.31
C ALA A 11 -3.52 -0.31 -10.78
N ARG A 12 -3.47 0.86 -10.15
CA ARG A 12 -3.58 0.98 -8.70
C ARG A 12 -5.05 0.91 -8.31
N ALA A 13 -5.42 0.03 -7.37
CA ALA A 13 -6.81 -0.24 -7.06
C ALA A 13 -7.04 -0.53 -5.58
N TRP A 14 -8.23 -0.23 -5.09
CA TRP A 14 -8.71 -0.66 -3.77
C TRP A 14 -9.20 -2.10 -3.87
N ASN A 15 -8.27 -3.05 -3.80
CA ASN A 15 -8.54 -4.46 -4.13
C ASN A 15 -7.87 -5.45 -3.18
N THR A 16 -7.30 -5.00 -2.07
CA THR A 16 -6.64 -5.89 -1.10
C THR A 16 -7.36 -5.84 0.24
N VAL A 17 -7.93 -6.95 0.68
CA VAL A 17 -8.60 -7.09 1.97
C VAL A 17 -7.58 -7.56 2.99
N GLY A 18 -7.39 -6.75 4.04
CA GLY A 18 -6.65 -7.11 5.24
C GLY A 18 -7.58 -7.16 6.45
N GLN A 19 -7.12 -7.76 7.53
CA GLN A 19 -7.80 -7.76 8.81
C GLN A 19 -7.15 -6.73 9.75
N VAL A 20 -7.97 -5.95 10.45
CA VAL A 20 -7.54 -4.97 11.45
C VAL A 20 -8.40 -5.07 12.71
N ILE A 21 -7.87 -4.62 13.84
CA ILE A 21 -8.64 -4.42 15.07
C ILE A 21 -8.78 -2.92 15.26
N PHE A 22 -10.00 -2.39 15.30
CA PHE A 22 -10.24 -1.01 15.67
C PHE A 22 -10.14 -0.86 17.20
N ASP A 23 -9.74 0.32 17.71
CA ASP A 23 -9.38 0.50 19.12
C ASP A 23 -10.48 0.08 20.14
N ASP A 24 -11.74 0.15 19.74
CA ASP A 24 -12.91 -0.21 20.57
C ASP A 24 -13.45 -1.63 20.29
N ASP A 25 -12.84 -2.38 19.37
CA ASP A 25 -13.30 -3.69 18.94
C ASP A 25 -12.40 -4.79 19.55
N GLU A 26 -13.01 -5.90 20.00
CA GLU A 26 -12.28 -7.10 20.44
C GLU A 26 -11.91 -8.01 19.26
N GLU A 27 -12.73 -7.97 18.20
CA GLU A 27 -12.60 -8.82 17.02
C GLU A 27 -12.00 -8.06 15.84
N SER A 28 -11.38 -8.80 14.93
CA SER A 28 -10.85 -8.22 13.69
C SER A 28 -11.96 -7.95 12.68
N SER A 29 -11.89 -6.82 12.01
CA SER A 29 -12.76 -6.41 10.91
C SER A 29 -11.99 -6.37 9.59
N PRO A 30 -12.65 -6.68 8.45
CA PRO A 30 -12.04 -6.56 7.14
C PRO A 30 -11.92 -5.09 6.72
N VAL A 31 -10.74 -4.71 6.22
CA VAL A 31 -10.49 -3.38 5.65
C VAL A 31 -9.87 -3.51 4.27
N LEU A 32 -10.33 -2.65 3.37
CA LEU A 32 -9.86 -2.54 2.00
C LEU A 32 -8.67 -1.58 1.92
N PHE A 33 -7.55 -2.09 1.44
CA PHE A 33 -6.29 -1.38 1.22
C PHE A 33 -6.00 -1.22 -0.26
N LEU A 34 -5.09 -0.29 -0.55
CA LEU A 34 -4.60 -0.06 -1.89
C LEU A 34 -3.67 -1.20 -2.30
N GLY A 35 -3.83 -1.68 -3.53
CA GLY A 35 -2.99 -2.69 -4.14
C GLY A 35 -2.85 -2.43 -5.63
N LEU A 36 -2.50 -3.48 -6.35
CA LEU A 36 -2.37 -3.46 -7.80
C LEU A 36 -3.31 -4.50 -8.41
N ALA A 37 -3.94 -4.14 -9.52
CA ALA A 37 -4.72 -5.04 -10.37
C ALA A 37 -4.02 -5.14 -11.73
N LEU A 38 -4.00 -6.33 -12.33
CA LEU A 38 -3.54 -6.49 -13.70
C LEU A 38 -4.40 -5.65 -14.64
N SER A 39 -3.74 -4.87 -15.49
CA SER A 39 -4.40 -4.02 -16.48
C SER A 39 -3.50 -3.91 -17.69
N ARG A 40 -3.86 -4.57 -18.80
CA ARG A 40 -3.00 -4.72 -19.99
C ARG A 40 -2.44 -3.38 -20.49
N ASP A 41 -3.29 -2.36 -20.51
CA ASP A 41 -2.96 -1.01 -20.98
C ASP A 41 -2.88 -0.01 -19.80
N GLY A 42 -2.87 -0.53 -18.56
CA GLY A 42 -2.78 0.27 -17.35
C GLY A 42 -1.35 0.63 -17.01
N ALA A 43 -1.20 1.78 -16.37
CA ALA A 43 0.03 2.18 -15.73
C ALA A 43 -0.24 2.96 -14.45
N CYS A 44 0.66 2.87 -13.48
CA CYS A 44 0.60 3.68 -12.27
C CYS A 44 1.99 4.20 -11.87
N ASN A 45 2.07 5.48 -11.51
CA ASN A 45 3.28 6.07 -10.97
C ASN A 45 3.55 5.63 -9.52
N GLY A 46 4.80 5.65 -9.10
CA GLY A 46 5.21 5.25 -7.76
C GLY A 46 6.57 5.82 -7.38
N LEU A 47 7.01 5.44 -6.20
CA LEU A 47 8.32 5.80 -5.67
C LEU A 47 9.15 4.53 -5.50
N LEU A 48 10.43 4.61 -5.84
CA LEU A 48 11.42 3.57 -5.61
C LEU A 48 12.17 3.89 -4.32
N ALA A 49 12.18 2.92 -3.41
CA ALA A 49 12.99 2.92 -2.20
C ALA A 49 14.08 1.87 -2.36
N GLU A 50 15.33 2.27 -2.12
CA GLU A 50 16.46 1.35 -2.06
C GLU A 50 16.40 0.55 -0.77
N THR A 51 16.70 -0.74 -0.87
CA THR A 51 16.69 -1.68 0.26
C THR A 51 17.71 -2.79 0.01
N GLU A 52 18.24 -3.36 1.07
CA GLU A 52 19.12 -4.52 1.00
C GLU A 52 18.30 -5.81 0.84
N ALA A 53 18.88 -6.81 0.17
CA ALA A 53 18.22 -8.11 0.01
C ALA A 53 17.88 -8.79 1.35
N ALA A 54 18.61 -8.47 2.43
CA ALA A 54 18.35 -8.98 3.77
C ALA A 54 17.12 -8.35 4.44
N GLU A 55 16.65 -7.20 3.98
CA GLU A 55 15.45 -6.51 4.49
C GLU A 55 14.16 -7.03 3.85
N LEU A 56 14.27 -7.69 2.70
CA LEU A 56 13.14 -8.24 1.95
C LEU A 56 12.22 -9.16 2.78
N PRO A 57 12.72 -10.10 3.62
CA PRO A 57 11.86 -10.90 4.50
C PRO A 57 11.15 -10.10 5.60
N PHE A 58 11.68 -8.93 5.97
CA PHE A 58 10.99 -8.04 6.90
C PHE A 58 9.83 -7.31 6.21
N LEU A 59 10.04 -6.84 4.97
CA LEU A 59 8.98 -6.27 4.16
C LEU A 59 7.89 -7.30 3.84
N ASP A 60 8.23 -8.56 3.56
CA ASP A 60 7.25 -9.63 3.35
C ASP A 60 6.32 -9.84 4.55
N ARG A 61 6.84 -9.68 5.78
CA ARG A 61 6.04 -9.75 7.01
C ARG A 61 5.14 -8.53 7.19
N ARG A 62 5.64 -7.34 6.82
CA ARG A 62 4.83 -6.11 6.81
C ARG A 62 3.65 -6.23 5.84
N GLU A 63 3.92 -6.75 4.65
CA GLU A 63 2.98 -6.90 3.54
C GLU A 63 2.29 -8.27 3.54
N LYS A 64 1.92 -8.78 4.72
CA LYS A 64 1.38 -10.15 4.92
C LYS A 64 0.24 -10.53 3.96
N TYR A 65 -0.62 -9.59 3.59
CA TYR A 65 -1.76 -9.79 2.69
C TYR A 65 -1.40 -9.76 1.20
N TYR A 66 -0.12 -9.60 0.88
CA TYR A 66 0.40 -9.46 -0.47
C TYR A 66 1.46 -10.52 -0.81
N LEU A 67 1.70 -10.66 -2.11
CA LEU A 67 2.77 -11.42 -2.73
C LEU A 67 3.79 -10.45 -3.32
N ARG A 68 5.07 -10.63 -2.96
CA ARG A 68 6.16 -9.94 -3.64
C ARG A 68 6.30 -10.48 -5.06
N ILE A 69 6.39 -9.58 -6.03
CA ILE A 69 6.64 -9.90 -7.43
C ILE A 69 7.81 -9.06 -7.96
N ASP A 70 8.60 -9.63 -8.85
CA ASP A 70 9.62 -8.91 -9.62
C ASP A 70 8.92 -8.15 -10.75
N VAL A 71 9.07 -6.82 -10.75
CA VAL A 71 8.52 -5.93 -11.78
C VAL A 71 9.57 -5.20 -12.60
N THR A 72 10.83 -5.59 -12.45
CA THR A 72 11.96 -5.04 -13.23
C THR A 72 11.65 -4.86 -14.73
N PRO A 73 11.05 -5.83 -15.45
CA PRO A 73 10.80 -5.68 -16.88
C PRO A 73 9.66 -4.70 -17.24
N TRP A 74 8.88 -4.22 -16.27
CA TRP A 74 7.70 -3.36 -16.51
C TRP A 74 7.83 -1.95 -15.93
N ILE A 75 9.01 -1.59 -15.43
CA ILE A 75 9.27 -0.27 -14.84
C ILE A 75 9.88 0.67 -15.89
N GLU A 76 9.29 1.85 -16.01
CA GLU A 76 9.86 3.01 -16.69
C GLU A 76 10.32 4.04 -15.65
N LEU A 77 11.48 4.66 -15.86
CA LEU A 77 12.08 5.61 -14.92
C LEU A 77 11.98 7.04 -15.47
N ASP A 78 11.59 8.00 -14.63
CA ASP A 78 11.40 9.41 -15.05
C ASP A 78 12.72 10.15 -15.35
N ARG A 79 13.88 9.62 -14.94
CA ARG A 79 15.19 10.24 -15.19
C ARG A 79 16.20 9.21 -15.69
N ASP A 80 16.98 9.62 -16.69
CA ASP A 80 18.15 8.88 -17.15
C ASP A 80 19.19 8.75 -16.04
N GLY A 81 19.54 7.51 -15.72
CA GLY A 81 20.56 7.19 -14.73
C GLY A 81 20.42 5.73 -14.30
N PRO A 82 21.49 4.94 -14.34
CA PRO A 82 21.39 3.50 -14.12
C PRO A 82 20.79 3.22 -12.73
N ILE A 83 19.67 2.50 -12.69
CA ILE A 83 19.43 1.53 -11.62
C ILE A 83 20.27 0.34 -12.05
N ALA A 84 21.56 0.34 -11.70
CA ALA A 84 22.51 -0.64 -12.22
C ALA A 84 22.05 -2.06 -11.84
N ASN A 85 21.47 -2.79 -12.79
CA ASN A 85 21.10 -4.22 -12.69
C ASN A 85 20.34 -4.64 -11.41
N ALA A 86 19.66 -3.71 -10.72
CA ALA A 86 18.94 -4.04 -9.50
C ALA A 86 17.53 -4.55 -9.84
N ALA A 87 17.13 -5.64 -9.20
CA ALA A 87 15.76 -6.12 -9.29
C ALA A 87 14.82 -5.16 -8.55
N ILE A 88 13.71 -4.81 -9.20
CA ILE A 88 12.67 -3.95 -8.63
C ILE A 88 11.49 -4.84 -8.26
N TYR A 89 11.09 -4.78 -7.00
CA TYR A 89 9.98 -5.56 -6.47
C TYR A 89 8.81 -4.66 -6.09
N THR A 90 7.61 -5.22 -6.19
CA THR A 90 6.39 -4.64 -5.60
C THR A 90 5.53 -5.74 -4.99
N TYR A 91 4.41 -5.37 -4.39
CA TYR A 91 3.49 -6.25 -3.67
C TYR A 91 2.10 -6.20 -4.31
N VAL A 92 1.56 -7.37 -4.66
CA VAL A 92 0.20 -7.54 -5.22
C VAL A 92 -0.64 -8.37 -4.26
N ALA A 93 -1.97 -8.17 -4.22
CA ALA A 93 -2.81 -8.92 -3.29
C ALA A 93 -2.62 -10.44 -3.45
N ARG A 94 -2.56 -11.17 -2.33
CA ARG A 94 -2.71 -12.63 -2.37
C ARG A 94 -4.09 -13.01 -2.94
N PRO A 95 -4.23 -14.13 -3.67
CA PRO A 95 -5.52 -14.55 -4.22
C PRO A 95 -6.65 -14.61 -3.19
N GLU A 96 -6.36 -15.05 -1.97
CA GLU A 96 -7.32 -15.13 -0.87
C GLU A 96 -7.72 -13.76 -0.29
N CYS A 97 -6.87 -12.75 -0.47
CA CYS A 97 -7.06 -11.36 -0.02
C CYS A 97 -7.54 -10.42 -1.13
N PHE A 98 -7.61 -10.90 -2.38
CA PHE A 98 -8.07 -10.09 -3.50
C PHE A 98 -9.57 -9.81 -3.39
N TYR A 99 -9.96 -8.56 -3.64
CA TYR A 99 -11.35 -8.12 -3.72
C TYR A 99 -11.72 -7.71 -5.15
N ASP A 100 -12.68 -8.42 -5.71
CA ASP A 100 -13.35 -8.10 -6.96
C ASP A 100 -14.77 -7.56 -6.64
N PRO A 101 -15.04 -6.26 -6.88
CA PRO A 101 -16.35 -5.68 -6.57
C PRO A 101 -17.51 -6.27 -7.37
N VAL A 102 -17.25 -7.02 -8.44
CA VAL A 102 -18.29 -7.72 -9.21
C VAL A 102 -18.61 -9.09 -8.59
N ARG A 103 -17.62 -9.75 -7.98
CA ARG A 103 -17.75 -11.15 -7.50
C ARG A 103 -17.92 -11.26 -5.99
N ASP A 104 -17.36 -10.33 -5.23
CA ASP A 104 -17.21 -10.44 -3.77
C ASP A 104 -18.20 -9.58 -2.98
N THR A 105 -19.28 -9.07 -3.59
CA THR A 105 -20.25 -8.15 -2.95
C THR A 105 -20.90 -8.70 -1.68
N LEU A 106 -20.96 -10.02 -1.50
CA LEU A 106 -21.53 -10.68 -0.32
C LEU A 106 -20.48 -11.37 0.56
N ARG A 107 -19.20 -11.32 0.16
CA ARG A 107 -18.13 -12.09 0.82
C ARG A 107 -17.58 -11.40 2.06
N TRP A 108 -17.63 -10.07 2.09
CA TRP A 108 -16.98 -9.27 3.12
C TRP A 108 -17.98 -8.32 3.77
N GLU A 109 -18.77 -8.87 4.70
CA GLU A 109 -19.65 -8.06 5.55
C GLU A 109 -18.82 -7.06 6.37
N GLY A 110 -19.27 -5.81 6.44
CA GLY A 110 -18.58 -4.74 7.17
C GLY A 110 -17.29 -4.23 6.50
N LEU A 111 -17.02 -4.58 5.23
CA LEU A 111 -15.85 -4.09 4.52
C LEU A 111 -15.86 -2.56 4.41
N GLY A 112 -14.82 -1.92 4.92
CA GLY A 112 -14.63 -0.49 4.81
C GLY A 112 -13.19 -0.10 4.45
N VAL A 113 -12.96 1.18 4.21
CA VAL A 113 -11.63 1.76 4.06
C VAL A 113 -11.32 2.60 5.30
N ALA A 114 -10.19 2.36 5.96
CA ALA A 114 -9.81 3.16 7.11
C ALA A 114 -9.43 4.60 6.71
N GLN A 115 -10.06 5.61 7.32
CA GLN A 115 -9.79 7.03 7.04
C GLN A 115 -8.31 7.37 7.31
N GLY A 116 -7.74 6.87 8.41
CA GLY A 116 -6.35 7.12 8.75
C GLY A 116 -5.38 6.62 7.68
N TYR A 117 -5.70 5.50 7.01
CA TYR A 117 -4.89 5.01 5.90
C TYR A 117 -4.97 5.92 4.66
N ARG A 118 -6.18 6.41 4.35
CA ARG A 118 -6.36 7.39 3.26
C ARG A 118 -5.60 8.69 3.53
N GLN A 119 -5.63 9.16 4.77
CA GLN A 119 -4.91 10.38 5.15
C GLN A 119 -3.41 10.23 4.97
N LEU A 120 -2.82 9.09 5.36
CA LEU A 120 -1.39 8.82 5.13
C LEU A 120 -1.00 8.88 3.64
N ILE A 121 -1.88 8.41 2.75
CA ILE A 121 -1.67 8.51 1.31
C ILE A 121 -1.70 9.98 0.87
N GLU A 122 -2.75 10.72 1.26
CA GLU A 122 -2.89 12.13 0.87
C GLU A 122 -1.76 13.01 1.41
N ASP A 123 -1.32 12.79 2.65
CA ASP A 123 -0.17 13.48 3.25
C ASP A 123 1.10 13.20 2.43
N GLY A 124 1.33 11.92 2.09
CA GLY A 124 2.45 11.52 1.23
C GLY A 124 2.40 12.14 -0.16
N LEU A 125 1.21 12.38 -0.73
CA LEU A 125 1.03 13.05 -2.01
C LEU A 125 1.22 14.57 -1.92
N ALA A 126 0.86 15.18 -0.78
CA ALA A 126 1.03 16.62 -0.56
C ALA A 126 2.51 17.05 -0.52
N GLU A 127 3.41 16.14 -0.16
CA GLU A 127 4.86 16.35 -0.20
C GLU A 127 5.49 16.14 -1.58
N ARG A 128 4.70 15.97 -2.65
CA ARG A 128 5.18 15.64 -4.00
C ARG A 128 4.78 16.73 -5.00
N PRO A 129 5.47 16.84 -6.14
CA PRO A 129 5.05 17.72 -7.22
C PRO A 129 3.60 17.45 -7.60
N THR A 130 2.84 18.53 -7.89
CA THR A 130 1.42 18.45 -8.23
C THR A 130 1.16 17.47 -9.37
N GLU A 131 2.04 17.44 -10.37
CA GLU A 131 1.94 16.54 -11.52
C GLU A 131 1.99 15.07 -11.11
N PHE A 132 2.84 14.72 -10.14
CA PHE A 132 2.92 13.36 -9.59
C PHE A 132 1.65 13.00 -8.83
N ALA A 133 1.17 13.92 -7.98
CA ALA A 133 -0.04 13.69 -7.18
C ALA A 133 -1.30 13.55 -8.07
N ASP A 134 -1.41 14.38 -9.10
CA ASP A 134 -2.52 14.30 -10.06
C ASP A 134 -2.45 13.04 -10.90
N ALA A 135 -1.26 12.63 -11.35
CA ALA A 135 -1.08 11.35 -12.03
C ALA A 135 -1.47 10.19 -11.12
N PHE A 136 -1.06 10.20 -9.85
CA PHE A 136 -1.40 9.19 -8.87
C PHE A 136 -2.91 9.04 -8.73
N ARG A 137 -3.64 10.15 -8.54
CA ARG A 137 -5.10 10.13 -8.37
C ARG A 137 -5.82 9.64 -9.62
N ARG A 138 -5.42 10.12 -10.82
CA ARG A 138 -6.04 9.66 -12.09
C ARG A 138 -5.81 8.19 -12.38
N GLN A 139 -4.64 7.66 -12.01
CA GLN A 139 -4.24 6.27 -12.26
C GLN A 139 -4.72 5.31 -11.16
N THR A 140 -5.41 5.82 -10.14
CA THR A 140 -5.98 5.03 -9.05
C THR A 140 -7.46 4.83 -9.29
N TRP A 141 -7.89 3.57 -9.33
CA TRP A 141 -9.32 3.26 -9.42
C TRP A 141 -10.07 3.80 -8.20
N PRO A 142 -11.31 4.28 -8.38
CA PRO A 142 -12.10 4.77 -7.26
C PRO A 142 -12.36 3.65 -6.25
N ILE A 143 -12.60 4.03 -5.00
CA ILE A 143 -13.14 3.10 -4.00
C ILE A 143 -14.47 2.54 -4.55
N PRO A 144 -14.67 1.21 -4.54
CA PRO A 144 -15.91 0.61 -5.02
C PRO A 144 -17.14 1.17 -4.33
N ALA A 145 -18.23 1.32 -5.08
CA ALA A 145 -19.49 1.82 -4.54
C ALA A 145 -20.00 0.93 -3.40
N GLY A 146 -20.55 1.55 -2.35
CA GLY A 146 -21.05 0.85 -1.17
C GLY A 146 -19.99 0.53 -0.11
N ILE A 147 -18.70 0.78 -0.38
CA ILE A 147 -17.65 0.65 0.64
C ILE A 147 -17.54 1.95 1.44
N GLU A 148 -17.79 1.86 2.74
CA GLU A 148 -17.78 3.01 3.65
C GLU A 148 -16.36 3.37 4.10
N THR A 149 -16.17 4.62 4.51
CA THR A 149 -14.93 5.06 5.18
C THR A 149 -15.10 4.98 6.69
N ILE A 150 -14.18 4.31 7.37
CA ILE A 150 -14.20 4.09 8.81
C ILE A 150 -13.21 5.05 9.49
N SER A 151 -13.71 5.94 10.34
CA SER A 151 -12.94 7.03 10.98
C SER A 151 -12.25 6.65 12.30
N ARG A 152 -12.16 5.35 12.61
CA ARG A 152 -11.58 4.85 13.86
C ARG A 152 -10.11 4.49 13.67
N PRO A 153 -9.22 4.73 14.65
CA PRO A 153 -7.87 4.19 14.63
C PRO A 153 -7.91 2.66 14.63
N TYR A 154 -6.89 2.04 14.06
CA TYR A 154 -6.80 0.60 13.97
C TYR A 154 -5.36 0.11 14.18
N ARG A 155 -5.22 -1.17 14.48
CA ARG A 155 -3.95 -1.92 14.47
C ARG A 155 -4.12 -3.22 13.70
N PHE A 156 -3.03 -3.83 13.28
CA PHE A 156 -3.08 -5.18 12.74
C PHE A 156 -3.23 -6.21 13.87
N PRO A 157 -3.92 -7.33 13.66
CA PRO A 157 -4.00 -8.41 14.66
C PRO A 157 -2.63 -9.06 14.92
N ASP A 158 -1.73 -8.99 13.93
CA ASP A 158 -0.40 -9.59 13.99
C ASP A 158 0.63 -8.59 14.59
N PRO A 159 1.22 -8.89 15.76
CA PRO A 159 2.22 -8.03 16.38
C PRO A 159 3.50 -7.88 15.55
N GLU A 160 3.83 -8.85 14.68
CA GLU A 160 4.97 -8.71 13.77
C GLU A 160 4.69 -7.67 12.68
N GLN A 161 3.45 -7.61 12.21
CA GLN A 161 3.02 -6.61 11.22
C GLN A 161 3.02 -5.20 11.83
N ASN A 162 2.55 -5.03 13.07
CA ASN A 162 2.60 -3.74 13.77
C ASN A 162 4.04 -3.26 14.02
N ARG A 163 4.93 -4.16 14.46
CA ARG A 163 6.38 -3.87 14.56
C ARG A 163 6.97 -3.48 13.21
N ALA A 164 6.59 -4.18 12.14
CA ALA A 164 7.13 -3.92 10.81
C ALA A 164 6.63 -2.61 10.17
N THR A 165 5.45 -2.12 10.59
CA THR A 165 4.90 -0.82 10.17
C THR A 165 5.42 0.35 11.00
N GLY A 166 6.25 0.10 12.02
CA GLY A 166 6.81 1.14 12.89
C GLY A 166 5.83 1.67 13.93
N ARG A 167 4.63 1.08 14.06
CA ARG A 167 3.62 1.48 15.06
C ARG A 167 3.98 1.06 16.49
N ASP A 168 4.75 -0.02 16.62
CA ASP A 168 5.24 -0.54 17.91
C ASP A 168 6.71 -0.19 18.17
N ARG A 169 7.29 0.81 17.52
CA ARG A 169 8.63 1.27 17.95
C ARG A 169 8.47 1.80 19.38
N PRO A 170 9.14 1.22 20.40
CA PRO A 170 9.28 1.93 21.67
C PRO A 170 9.88 3.29 21.34
N ALA A 171 9.42 4.34 22.02
CA ALA A 171 10.07 5.65 21.95
C ALA A 171 11.56 5.43 22.21
N GLU A 172 12.39 5.44 21.17
CA GLU A 172 13.81 5.30 21.33
C GLU A 172 14.29 6.51 22.14
N ASP A 173 15.04 6.22 23.19
CA ASP A 173 15.61 7.16 24.14
C ASP A 173 16.23 8.39 23.42
N GLY A 174 15.71 9.58 23.74
CA GLY A 174 16.52 10.81 23.75
C GLY A 174 16.71 11.59 22.44
N GLY A 175 15.88 11.42 21.40
CA GLY A 175 15.86 12.36 20.26
C GLY A 175 15.12 13.66 20.60
N PRO A 176 15.64 14.86 20.29
CA PRO A 176 15.02 16.11 20.73
C PRO A 176 13.62 16.30 20.14
N ALA A 177 12.71 16.75 21.00
CA ALA A 177 11.36 17.15 20.63
C ALA A 177 11.42 18.13 19.44
N ARG A 178 10.62 17.86 18.42
CA ARG A 178 10.36 18.85 17.38
C ARG A 178 9.32 19.82 17.93
N ASP A 179 9.77 21.04 18.21
CA ASP A 179 8.92 22.22 18.44
C ASP A 179 8.08 22.56 17.19
#